data_AF-A0A916GNH0-F1
#
_entry.id   AF-A0A916GNH0-F1
#
_cell.length_a   1.000
_cell.length_b   1.000
_cell.length_c   1.000
_cell.angle_alpha   90.00
_cell.angle_beta   90.00
_cell.angle_gamma   90.00
#
_symmetry.space_group_name_H-M   'P 1'
#
loop_
_entity.id
_entity.type
_entity.pdbx_description
1 polymer ?
#
loop_
_entity_poly.entity_id
_entity_poly.type
_entity_poly.pdbx_seq_one_letter_code
_entity_poly.pdbx_strand_id
1 'polypeptide(L)'
;MRRLATSALAIGLGLACGGSGGGGSGSGGGAPVVTVTSSDSRCAPLPGQFPAGLDLVPGAGARAIVANFTPPAVLPYDLGPVPPAIASAASVPSIPPDSDGDGCEEPSFAACPATFPLPGPATAPQLDGIVGVSPTLALVTASSYEEVIFLDPASGRVVTGSVSTPGSFAAGQYFFLPPPGSTAARTAVSTSGCQPVAAGAVDSRGDPIVVPPAAYCIPGVASFRPTFTSGAALAAGRLFVSMSNLNDNSTPALAQYLPGGVLVYDFDLSTGVPVVSPNAVTPVLTTTGFNPTHVTAYRTPSGRDLVLVTVSGAVGLEADDPGTPEIESGGIALGPASIDVIDAQTLRLVATVPLGTVALSFDRLAIDPTGRVALTGTAAGRAIYGIDLAPLDALPALPAAPVVLDGTGGADARLFYGGFPFVLPPRADGPPPGVCGGYVVSVAWNAAGTRVYATDFCDGTLAQLDADLSGAPSLAELRAGRFRLRAIDTVVAPVGASSVGEARALGAVRVRPGVPGIDFAGPDVFVTVGVPEGLLCGLRIESQ
;
A
#
# COMPACT_ATOMS: atom_id res chain seq x y z
N MET A 1 15.36 37.81 10.08
CA MET A 1 14.27 36.89 10.45
C MET A 1 14.00 36.00 9.24
N ARG A 2 14.50 34.76 9.29
CA ARG A 2 14.52 33.78 8.20
C ARG A 2 13.26 32.92 8.27
N ARG A 3 12.57 32.71 7.14
CA ARG A 3 11.66 31.57 6.94
C ARG A 3 12.38 30.60 5.99
N LEU A 4 12.74 29.43 6.51
CA LEU A 4 13.22 28.27 5.76
C LEU A 4 12.05 27.29 5.73
N ALA A 5 11.57 26.97 4.52
CA ALA A 5 10.64 25.88 4.28
C ALA A 5 11.47 24.63 3.95
N THR A 6 11.33 23.60 4.77
CA THR A 6 11.98 22.30 4.65
C THR A 6 10.89 21.25 4.52
N SER A 7 10.83 20.58 3.36
CA SER A 7 10.00 19.42 3.08
C SER A 7 10.84 18.15 3.23
N ALA A 8 10.37 17.19 4.01
CA ALA A 8 10.96 15.87 4.24
C ALA A 8 9.87 14.97 4.83
N LEU A 9 9.74 13.65 4.63
CA LEU A 9 10.28 12.59 3.75
C LEU A 9 9.58 11.32 4.29
N ALA A 10 9.05 10.42 3.45
CA ALA A 10 8.54 9.11 3.90
C ALA A 10 9.13 8.03 2.99
N ILE A 11 9.97 7.15 3.52
CA ILE A 11 10.62 6.02 2.82
C ILE A 11 9.51 5.17 2.17
N GLY A 12 9.34 5.07 0.84
CA GLY A 12 10.29 5.11 -0.28
C GLY A 12 10.49 6.42 -1.09
N LEU A 13 10.16 7.60 -0.56
CA LEU A 13 10.59 8.91 -1.10
C LEU A 13 12.02 9.31 -0.68
N GLY A 14 12.71 8.50 0.14
CA GLY A 14 13.91 8.89 0.86
C GLY A 14 15.20 9.07 0.05
N LEU A 15 15.33 8.40 -1.10
CA LEU A 15 16.55 8.45 -1.93
C LEU A 15 16.31 9.05 -3.33
N ALA A 16 15.08 9.41 -3.68
CA ALA A 16 14.75 10.05 -4.95
C ALA A 16 14.67 11.59 -4.88
N CYS A 17 14.79 12.20 -3.69
CA CYS A 17 14.70 13.66 -3.52
C CYS A 17 15.86 14.30 -2.72
N GLY A 18 16.94 13.56 -2.41
CA GLY A 18 18.10 14.06 -1.65
C GLY A 18 19.28 14.61 -2.48
N GLY A 19 19.14 14.71 -3.80
CA GLY A 19 20.20 15.13 -4.72
C GLY A 19 20.25 16.63 -5.03
N SER A 20 19.88 17.53 -4.11
CA SER A 20 20.22 18.96 -4.25
C SER A 20 21.64 19.21 -3.75
N GLY A 21 22.62 18.62 -4.45
CA GLY A 21 24.01 19.01 -4.33
C GLY A 21 24.21 20.39 -4.95
N GLY A 22 24.66 21.34 -4.11
CA GLY A 22 25.28 22.63 -4.43
C GLY A 22 24.93 23.28 -5.77
N GLY A 23 24.25 24.44 -5.71
CA GLY A 23 24.07 25.35 -6.84
C GLY A 23 25.37 25.74 -7.52
N GLY A 24 25.78 24.94 -8.51
CA GLY A 24 26.67 25.32 -9.59
C GLY A 24 25.80 25.62 -10.80
N SER A 25 25.90 26.83 -11.35
CA SER A 25 25.22 27.26 -12.57
C SER A 25 25.80 26.55 -13.81
N GLY A 26 25.66 25.23 -13.87
CA GLY A 26 26.04 24.39 -14.99
C GLY A 26 24.96 24.40 -16.06
N SER A 27 25.22 25.08 -17.18
CA SER A 27 24.37 25.07 -18.36
C SER A 27 24.25 23.68 -18.99
N GLY A 28 23.02 23.16 -19.08
CA GLY A 28 22.58 22.30 -20.19
C GLY A 28 23.04 20.84 -20.25
N GLY A 29 23.52 20.24 -19.15
CA GLY A 29 23.76 18.79 -19.10
C GLY A 29 22.53 18.04 -18.60
N GLY A 30 21.83 17.29 -19.47
CA GLY A 30 20.84 16.32 -19.01
C GLY A 30 21.50 15.33 -18.05
N ALA A 31 20.81 14.96 -16.96
CA ALA A 31 21.32 13.93 -16.04
C ALA A 31 21.69 12.68 -16.86
N PRO A 32 22.87 12.08 -16.65
CA PRO A 32 23.24 10.87 -17.36
C PRO A 32 22.18 9.80 -17.06
N VAL A 33 21.43 9.42 -18.09
CA VAL A 33 20.57 8.24 -18.05
C VAL A 33 21.51 7.04 -18.06
N VAL A 34 21.91 6.59 -16.88
CA VAL A 34 22.63 5.32 -16.76
C VAL A 34 21.58 4.24 -16.92
N THR A 35 21.43 3.71 -18.13
CA THR A 35 20.64 2.50 -18.36
C THR A 35 21.43 1.31 -17.80
N VAL A 36 21.15 0.92 -16.56
CA VAL A 36 21.68 -0.30 -15.95
C VAL A 36 20.75 -1.45 -16.32
N THR A 37 21.03 -2.09 -17.45
CA THR A 37 20.39 -3.38 -17.75
C THR A 37 20.82 -4.39 -16.68
N SER A 38 19.88 -4.86 -15.85
CA SER A 38 20.15 -5.97 -14.93
C SER A 38 20.73 -7.14 -15.71
N SER A 39 21.83 -7.72 -15.21
CA SER A 39 22.43 -8.92 -15.80
C SER A 39 21.65 -10.20 -15.46
N ASP A 40 20.66 -10.12 -14.57
CA ASP A 40 19.83 -11.25 -14.19
C ASP A 40 18.80 -11.56 -15.30
N SER A 41 18.97 -12.69 -15.96
CA SER A 41 18.10 -13.16 -17.05
C SER A 41 16.66 -13.47 -16.60
N ARG A 42 16.38 -13.46 -15.30
CA ARG A 42 15.03 -13.64 -14.73
C ARG A 42 14.25 -12.33 -14.64
N CYS A 43 14.91 -11.19 -14.79
CA CYS A 43 14.37 -9.88 -14.51
C CYS A 43 14.14 -9.04 -15.77
N ALA A 44 12.97 -8.44 -15.86
CA ALA A 44 12.60 -7.49 -16.89
C ALA A 44 12.76 -6.06 -16.35
N PRO A 45 13.40 -5.14 -17.10
CA PRO A 45 13.51 -3.75 -16.66
C PRO A 45 12.15 -3.03 -16.70
N LEU A 46 11.97 -2.13 -15.75
CA LEU A 46 10.92 -1.12 -15.70
C LEU A 46 11.55 0.24 -16.06
N PRO A 47 10.79 1.19 -16.64
CA PRO A 47 11.28 2.55 -16.82
C PRO A 47 11.53 3.20 -15.45
N GLY A 48 12.78 3.61 -15.17
CA GLY A 48 13.15 4.34 -13.94
C GLY A 48 13.22 3.46 -12.69
N GLN A 49 12.86 3.98 -11.51
CA GLN A 49 13.11 3.35 -10.20
C GLN A 49 11.83 3.17 -9.38
N PHE A 50 11.90 2.29 -8.38
CA PHE A 50 10.86 2.05 -7.36
C PHE A 50 9.48 1.71 -7.94
N PRO A 51 9.27 0.48 -8.46
CA PRO A 51 7.93 -0.06 -8.64
C PRO A 51 7.12 0.09 -7.35
N ALA A 52 6.03 0.83 -7.45
CA ALA A 52 5.17 1.20 -6.35
C ALA A 52 4.22 0.05 -5.95
N GLY A 53 3.81 -0.76 -6.93
CA GLY A 53 2.89 -1.86 -6.69
C GLY A 53 2.96 -2.95 -7.75
N LEU A 54 2.56 -4.15 -7.36
CA LEU A 54 2.42 -5.32 -8.23
C LEU A 54 1.12 -6.05 -7.90
N ASP A 55 0.36 -6.42 -8.93
CA ASP A 55 -0.75 -7.36 -8.77
C ASP A 55 -0.93 -8.27 -9.98
N LEU A 56 -1.61 -9.39 -9.76
CA LEU A 56 -2.04 -10.31 -10.80
C LEU A 56 -3.41 -9.90 -11.31
N VAL A 57 -3.64 -10.06 -12.62
CA VAL A 57 -4.93 -9.74 -13.22
C VAL A 57 -5.91 -10.89 -12.95
N PRO A 58 -7.04 -10.66 -12.24
CA PRO A 58 -7.98 -11.72 -11.91
C PRO A 58 -8.50 -12.44 -13.16
N GLY A 59 -8.56 -13.77 -13.10
CA GLY A 59 -8.98 -14.60 -14.23
C GLY A 59 -7.98 -14.69 -15.40
N ALA A 60 -6.89 -13.92 -15.37
CA ALA A 60 -5.83 -13.95 -16.37
C ALA A 60 -4.51 -14.36 -15.71
N GLY A 61 -4.41 -15.61 -15.25
CA GLY A 61 -3.25 -16.13 -14.49
C GLY A 61 -1.89 -16.06 -15.22
N ALA A 62 -1.83 -15.59 -16.46
CA ALA A 62 -0.60 -15.29 -17.19
C ALA A 62 -0.26 -13.79 -17.26
N ARG A 63 -1.00 -12.93 -16.53
CA ARG A 63 -0.81 -11.48 -16.58
C ARG A 63 -0.62 -10.86 -15.21
N ALA A 64 0.28 -9.90 -15.12
CA ALA A 64 0.41 -8.99 -14.01
C ALA A 64 0.34 -7.55 -14.48
N ILE A 65 0.18 -6.65 -13.52
CA ILE A 65 0.27 -5.21 -13.68
C ILE A 65 1.24 -4.67 -12.64
N VAL A 66 2.15 -3.81 -13.08
CA VAL A 66 3.11 -3.13 -12.21
C VAL A 66 2.82 -1.63 -12.26
N ALA A 67 2.57 -1.02 -11.11
CA ALA A 67 2.55 0.43 -10.97
C ALA A 67 3.99 0.89 -10.72
N ASN A 68 4.44 1.88 -11.49
CA ASN A 68 5.79 2.42 -11.44
C ASN A 68 5.79 3.88 -10.99
N PHE A 69 6.68 4.24 -10.07
CA PHE A 69 6.67 5.55 -9.44
C PHE A 69 7.26 6.65 -10.34
N THR A 70 8.36 6.38 -11.05
CA THR A 70 9.03 7.39 -11.89
C THR A 70 9.59 6.77 -13.17
N PRO A 71 9.13 7.19 -14.36
CA PRO A 71 7.93 8.02 -14.56
C PRO A 71 6.66 7.26 -14.09
N PRO A 72 5.63 7.98 -13.63
CA PRO A 72 4.33 7.38 -13.31
C PRO A 72 3.76 6.61 -14.49
N ALA A 73 3.64 5.30 -14.33
CA ALA A 73 3.19 4.41 -15.38
C ALA A 73 2.58 3.12 -14.83
N VAL A 74 1.70 2.49 -15.61
CA VAL A 74 1.16 1.17 -15.31
C VAL A 74 1.48 0.23 -16.46
N LEU A 75 2.17 -0.86 -16.12
CA LEU A 75 2.83 -1.74 -17.07
C LEU A 75 2.18 -3.11 -17.03
N PRO A 76 1.45 -3.52 -18.08
CA PRO A 76 0.93 -4.87 -18.19
C PRO A 76 2.06 -5.83 -18.60
N TYR A 77 2.20 -6.93 -17.86
CA TYR A 77 3.20 -7.97 -18.11
C TYR A 77 2.55 -9.29 -18.50
N ASP A 78 3.13 -9.97 -19.48
CA ASP A 78 3.00 -11.41 -19.72
C ASP A 78 4.00 -12.15 -18.84
N LEU A 79 3.48 -13.08 -18.05
CA LEU A 79 4.19 -13.89 -17.07
C LEU A 79 4.58 -15.28 -17.60
N GLY A 80 4.27 -15.58 -18.86
CA GLY A 80 4.73 -16.78 -19.54
C GLY A 80 6.25 -16.88 -19.70
N PRO A 81 6.93 -15.87 -20.28
CA PRO A 81 8.36 -15.91 -20.56
C PRO A 81 9.24 -15.69 -19.31
N VAL A 82 10.54 -15.99 -19.46
CA VAL A 82 11.60 -15.64 -18.51
C VAL A 82 12.68 -14.87 -19.28
N PRO A 83 12.88 -13.57 -19.00
CA PRO A 83 12.16 -12.77 -18.01
C PRO A 83 10.69 -12.51 -18.41
N PRO A 84 9.82 -12.07 -17.49
CA PRO A 84 8.50 -11.54 -17.85
C PRO A 84 8.60 -10.48 -18.96
N ALA A 85 7.61 -10.37 -19.82
CA ALA A 85 7.65 -9.43 -20.95
C ALA A 85 6.50 -8.43 -20.85
N ILE A 86 6.73 -7.17 -21.24
CA ILE A 86 5.63 -6.20 -21.33
C ILE A 86 4.65 -6.70 -22.41
N ALA A 87 3.39 -6.90 -22.03
CA ALA A 87 2.38 -7.56 -22.87
C ALA A 87 1.95 -6.75 -24.11
N SER A 88 2.28 -5.45 -24.13
CA SER A 88 1.90 -4.50 -25.17
C SER A 88 3.13 -3.79 -25.71
N ALA A 89 3.34 -3.86 -27.04
CA ALA A 89 4.36 -3.06 -27.74
C ALA A 89 3.98 -1.58 -27.88
N ALA A 90 2.74 -1.19 -27.49
CA ALA A 90 2.38 0.22 -27.44
C ALA A 90 3.19 0.90 -26.34
N SER A 91 3.62 2.14 -26.61
CA SER A 91 4.30 2.99 -25.63
C SER A 91 3.62 2.89 -24.27
N VAL A 92 4.41 2.65 -23.23
CA VAL A 92 3.99 2.71 -21.83
C VAL A 92 3.10 3.94 -21.65
N PRO A 93 1.78 3.79 -21.39
CA PRO A 93 0.91 4.93 -21.23
C PRO A 93 1.40 5.69 -20.00
N SER A 94 1.89 6.91 -20.21
CA SER A 94 2.05 7.84 -19.09
C SER A 94 0.67 8.17 -18.57
N ILE A 95 0.54 8.24 -17.24
CA ILE A 95 -0.66 8.82 -16.66
C ILE A 95 -0.73 10.28 -17.15
N PRO A 96 -1.86 10.69 -17.76
CA PRO A 96 -1.97 12.03 -18.32
C PRO A 96 -1.83 13.09 -17.22
N PRO A 97 -1.48 14.33 -17.62
CA PRO A 97 -1.78 15.59 -16.98
C PRO A 97 -2.82 15.47 -15.88
N ASP A 98 -4.03 15.62 -16.42
CA ASP A 98 -5.40 15.40 -15.96
C ASP A 98 -5.71 13.91 -15.77
N SER A 99 -5.19 13.35 -14.67
CA SER A 99 -5.36 11.94 -14.32
C SER A 99 -6.76 11.62 -13.85
N ASP A 100 -7.49 12.59 -13.29
CA ASP A 100 -8.88 12.41 -12.88
C ASP A 100 -9.91 12.77 -13.97
N GLY A 101 -9.54 13.58 -14.97
CA GLY A 101 -10.39 13.97 -16.09
C GLY A 101 -11.30 15.15 -15.76
N ASP A 102 -10.90 16.04 -14.86
CA ASP A 102 -11.63 17.25 -14.48
C ASP A 102 -11.39 18.48 -15.35
N GLY A 103 -10.47 18.37 -16.30
CA GLY A 103 -10.07 19.45 -17.19
C GLY A 103 -9.07 20.41 -16.55
N CYS A 104 -8.59 20.11 -15.33
CA CYS A 104 -7.45 20.76 -14.72
C CYS A 104 -6.21 19.91 -14.90
N GLU A 105 -5.16 20.47 -15.49
CA GLU A 105 -3.85 19.84 -15.36
C GLU A 105 -3.32 20.06 -13.94
N GLU A 106 -3.03 18.96 -13.32
CA GLU A 106 -2.40 18.64 -12.05
C GLU A 106 -1.16 19.49 -11.78
N PRO A 107 -0.21 19.67 -12.73
CA PRO A 107 0.90 20.61 -12.60
C PRO A 107 0.49 22.10 -12.49
N SER A 108 -0.78 22.45 -12.74
CA SER A 108 -1.26 23.81 -13.00
C SER A 108 -2.41 24.25 -12.08
N PHE A 109 -2.39 23.91 -10.78
CA PHE A 109 -3.41 24.37 -9.82
C PHE A 109 -3.68 25.89 -9.79
N ALA A 110 -2.77 26.71 -10.33
CA ALA A 110 -2.98 28.14 -10.53
C ALA A 110 -4.07 28.49 -11.57
N ALA A 111 -4.42 27.56 -12.48
CA ALA A 111 -5.41 27.73 -13.54
C ALA A 111 -6.76 27.06 -13.22
N CYS A 112 -6.81 26.14 -12.26
CA CYS A 112 -8.06 25.66 -11.67
C CYS A 112 -8.79 26.80 -10.95
N PRO A 113 -10.12 26.73 -10.76
CA PRO A 113 -10.84 27.70 -9.95
C PRO A 113 -10.08 27.93 -8.65
N ALA A 114 -9.61 29.19 -8.49
CA ALA A 114 -8.52 29.64 -7.64
C ALA A 114 -8.77 29.54 -6.12
N THR A 115 -9.55 28.56 -5.67
CA THR A 115 -10.04 28.50 -4.30
C THR A 115 -9.10 27.80 -3.33
N PHE A 116 -8.11 27.02 -3.78
CA PHE A 116 -7.25 26.29 -2.85
C PHE A 116 -5.78 26.23 -3.28
N PRO A 117 -4.89 27.05 -2.67
CA PRO A 117 -3.45 26.87 -2.83
C PRO A 117 -3.04 25.60 -2.09
N LEU A 118 -2.75 24.53 -2.84
CA LEU A 118 -1.95 23.45 -2.29
C LEU A 118 -0.55 24.00 -1.97
N PRO A 119 -0.03 23.83 -0.75
CA PRO A 119 1.31 24.27 -0.39
C PRO A 119 2.35 23.34 -1.02
N GLY A 120 2.70 23.57 -2.29
CA GLY A 120 3.79 22.86 -2.95
C GLY A 120 3.79 23.03 -4.46
N PRO A 121 4.93 22.81 -5.14
CA PRO A 121 4.91 22.62 -6.58
C PRO A 121 4.06 21.39 -6.89
N ALA A 122 3.15 21.52 -7.83
CA ALA A 122 2.40 20.38 -8.31
C ALA A 122 3.36 19.34 -8.93
N THR A 123 3.27 18.10 -8.46
CA THR A 123 4.14 16.99 -8.89
C THR A 123 3.29 15.90 -9.51
N ALA A 124 3.74 15.28 -10.60
CA ALA A 124 3.03 14.17 -11.25
C ALA A 124 2.55 13.10 -10.24
N PRO A 125 1.46 12.36 -10.54
CA PRO A 125 0.86 11.42 -9.59
C PRO A 125 1.90 10.41 -9.11
N GLN A 126 2.12 10.40 -7.81
CA GLN A 126 2.96 9.40 -7.15
C GLN A 126 2.12 8.15 -6.92
N LEU A 127 2.26 7.18 -7.82
CA LEU A 127 1.57 5.90 -7.69
C LEU A 127 2.06 5.15 -6.45
N ASP A 128 1.15 4.43 -5.82
CA ASP A 128 1.42 3.58 -4.66
C ASP A 128 0.93 2.15 -4.98
N GLY A 129 -0.10 1.67 -4.28
CA GLY A 129 -0.69 0.36 -4.50
C GLY A 129 -1.43 0.20 -5.84
N ILE A 130 -1.47 -1.05 -6.32
CA ILE A 130 -2.28 -1.48 -7.47
C ILE A 130 -3.08 -2.72 -7.08
N VAL A 131 -4.35 -2.77 -7.48
CA VAL A 131 -5.22 -3.92 -7.29
C VAL A 131 -5.92 -4.29 -8.59
N GLY A 132 -5.76 -5.54 -9.00
CA GLY A 132 -6.54 -6.12 -10.09
C GLY A 132 -7.96 -6.41 -9.62
N VAL A 133 -8.96 -5.80 -10.26
CA VAL A 133 -10.38 -5.99 -9.91
C VAL A 133 -11.03 -7.05 -10.81
N SER A 134 -10.74 -6.98 -12.10
CA SER A 134 -11.27 -7.88 -13.12
C SER A 134 -10.32 -7.94 -14.32
N PRO A 135 -10.57 -8.78 -15.33
CA PRO A 135 -9.79 -8.77 -16.57
C PRO A 135 -9.77 -7.43 -17.31
N THR A 136 -10.71 -6.53 -17.03
CA THR A 136 -10.90 -5.25 -17.74
C THR A 136 -10.79 -4.03 -16.83
N LEU A 137 -10.50 -4.23 -15.54
CA LEU A 137 -10.35 -3.14 -14.59
C LEU A 137 -9.30 -3.45 -13.53
N ALA A 138 -8.40 -2.50 -13.33
CA ALA A 138 -7.55 -2.37 -12.17
C ALA A 138 -7.74 -0.98 -11.54
N LEU A 139 -7.42 -0.90 -10.26
CA LEU A 139 -7.40 0.36 -9.51
C LEU A 139 -5.97 0.62 -9.07
N VAL A 140 -5.51 1.86 -9.22
CA VAL A 140 -4.21 2.31 -8.72
C VAL A 140 -4.42 3.48 -7.78
N THR A 141 -3.83 3.40 -6.59
CA THR A 141 -3.82 4.53 -5.66
C THR A 141 -2.68 5.48 -6.00
N ALA A 142 -2.92 6.78 -5.84
CA ALA A 142 -1.90 7.80 -5.98
C ALA A 142 -1.99 8.85 -4.86
N SER A 143 -0.82 9.29 -4.38
CA SER A 143 -0.73 10.15 -3.19
C SER A 143 -0.57 11.64 -3.48
N SER A 144 0.04 12.06 -4.59
CA SER A 144 0.18 13.51 -4.90
C SER A 144 -1.15 14.23 -5.19
N TYR A 145 -2.13 13.50 -5.73
CA TYR A 145 -3.47 14.01 -6.09
C TYR A 145 -4.57 13.43 -5.23
N GLU A 146 -4.19 12.50 -4.35
CA GLU A 146 -5.10 11.71 -3.53
C GLU A 146 -6.26 11.16 -4.38
N GLU A 147 -6.00 10.09 -5.13
CA GLU A 147 -6.96 9.50 -6.05
C GLU A 147 -6.85 7.97 -6.16
N VAL A 148 -7.92 7.37 -6.70
CA VAL A 148 -7.95 6.00 -7.20
C VAL A 148 -8.23 6.02 -8.69
N ILE A 149 -7.21 5.73 -9.49
CA ILE A 149 -7.24 5.76 -10.96
C ILE A 149 -7.82 4.45 -11.50
N PHE A 150 -8.71 4.54 -12.48
CA PHE A 150 -9.31 3.40 -13.17
C PHE A 150 -8.48 3.03 -14.40
N LEU A 151 -8.08 1.78 -14.53
CA LEU A 151 -7.17 1.34 -15.60
C LEU A 151 -7.64 0.04 -16.24
N ASP A 152 -7.38 -0.12 -17.53
CA ASP A 152 -7.47 -1.39 -18.23
C ASP A 152 -6.17 -2.17 -18.00
N PRO A 153 -6.19 -3.30 -17.26
CA PRO A 153 -4.99 -4.06 -16.94
C PRO A 153 -4.38 -4.77 -18.15
N ALA A 154 -5.07 -4.86 -19.29
CA ALA A 154 -4.50 -5.43 -20.51
C ALA A 154 -3.59 -4.43 -21.24
N SER A 155 -3.90 -3.14 -21.16
CA SER A 155 -3.21 -2.09 -21.92
C SER A 155 -2.48 -1.06 -21.06
N GLY A 156 -2.77 -1.01 -19.75
CA GLY A 156 -2.27 0.03 -18.83
C GLY A 156 -2.92 1.41 -19.06
N ARG A 157 -3.94 1.51 -19.90
CA ARG A 157 -4.61 2.79 -20.22
C ARG A 157 -5.68 3.12 -19.20
N VAL A 158 -5.87 4.41 -18.96
CA VAL A 158 -6.97 4.90 -18.12
C VAL A 158 -8.33 4.54 -18.71
N VAL A 159 -9.28 4.22 -17.84
CA VAL A 159 -10.67 3.89 -18.18
C VAL A 159 -11.57 5.00 -17.63
N THR A 160 -12.47 5.51 -18.47
CA THR A 160 -13.45 6.49 -18.03
C THR A 160 -14.58 5.80 -17.27
N GLY A 161 -14.82 6.23 -16.04
CA GLY A 161 -15.99 5.92 -15.22
C GLY A 161 -16.95 7.10 -15.09
N SER A 162 -18.09 6.84 -14.46
CA SER A 162 -19.08 7.84 -14.05
C SER A 162 -18.91 8.14 -12.56
N VAL A 163 -18.38 9.30 -12.22
CA VAL A 163 -18.18 9.73 -10.83
C VAL A 163 -19.23 10.76 -10.46
N SER A 164 -19.87 10.61 -9.30
CA SER A 164 -20.89 11.52 -8.81
C SER A 164 -20.65 11.94 -7.38
N THR A 165 -21.18 13.11 -7.01
CA THR A 165 -21.18 13.60 -5.62
C THR A 165 -22.62 13.73 -5.15
N PRO A 166 -23.03 13.06 -4.05
CA PRO A 166 -24.36 13.22 -3.50
C PRO A 166 -24.67 14.67 -3.13
N GLY A 167 -25.90 15.12 -3.42
CA GLY A 167 -26.33 16.50 -3.12
C GLY A 167 -26.43 16.83 -1.63
N SER A 168 -26.30 15.82 -0.75
CA SER A 168 -26.25 15.99 0.70
C SER A 168 -24.93 16.53 1.23
N PHE A 169 -23.85 16.50 0.42
CA PHE A 169 -22.55 17.03 0.83
C PHE A 169 -22.45 18.54 0.65
N ALA A 170 -21.69 19.20 1.54
CA ALA A 170 -21.40 20.61 1.40
C ALA A 170 -20.42 20.86 0.25
N ALA A 171 -20.53 22.02 -0.40
CA ALA A 171 -19.53 22.43 -1.39
C ALA A 171 -18.14 22.51 -0.72
N GLY A 172 -17.13 21.92 -1.37
CA GLY A 172 -15.75 21.88 -0.86
C GLY A 172 -15.45 20.75 0.13
N GLN A 173 -16.44 19.94 0.54
CA GLN A 173 -16.18 18.77 1.38
C GLN A 173 -15.35 17.69 0.65
N TYR A 174 -15.48 17.64 -0.67
CA TYR A 174 -14.70 16.81 -1.58
C TYR A 174 -14.18 17.70 -2.70
N PHE A 175 -12.87 17.94 -2.74
CA PHE A 175 -12.29 19.05 -3.50
C PHE A 175 -12.28 18.82 -5.01
N PHE A 176 -12.08 17.58 -5.44
CA PHE A 176 -11.92 17.23 -6.87
C PHE A 176 -13.05 16.34 -7.40
N LEU A 177 -14.06 16.10 -6.57
CA LEU A 177 -15.28 15.46 -7.06
C LEU A 177 -16.19 16.47 -7.76
N PRO A 178 -17.09 16.03 -8.65
CA PRO A 178 -18.09 16.90 -9.25
C PRO A 178 -18.88 17.69 -8.19
N PRO A 179 -19.47 18.85 -8.53
CA PRO A 179 -20.33 19.59 -7.61
C PRO A 179 -21.40 18.69 -6.95
N PRO A 180 -21.78 18.92 -5.68
CA PRO A 180 -22.83 18.15 -5.03
C PRO A 180 -24.12 18.11 -5.86
N GLY A 181 -24.68 16.91 -6.04
CA GLY A 181 -25.85 16.63 -6.86
C GLY A 181 -25.57 16.44 -8.35
N SER A 182 -24.30 16.39 -8.76
CA SER A 182 -23.90 16.22 -10.16
C SER A 182 -23.09 14.95 -10.40
N THR A 183 -22.88 14.65 -11.69
CA THR A 183 -22.12 13.49 -12.18
C THR A 183 -21.25 13.95 -13.33
N ALA A 184 -20.03 13.40 -13.42
CA ALA A 184 -19.11 13.65 -14.51
C ALA A 184 -18.44 12.35 -14.97
N ALA A 185 -18.02 12.34 -16.23
CA ALA A 185 -17.10 11.33 -16.71
C ALA A 185 -15.69 11.63 -16.17
N ARG A 186 -15.04 10.64 -15.56
CA ARG A 186 -13.74 10.78 -14.88
C ARG A 186 -12.89 9.54 -15.10
N THR A 187 -11.57 9.66 -15.05
CA THR A 187 -10.63 8.53 -15.11
C THR A 187 -10.12 8.09 -13.74
N ALA A 188 -10.46 8.84 -12.69
CA ALA A 188 -10.19 8.49 -11.31
C ALA A 188 -11.33 8.96 -10.39
N VAL A 189 -11.31 8.51 -9.13
CA VAL A 189 -12.09 9.11 -8.05
C VAL A 189 -11.14 9.72 -7.03
N SER A 190 -11.37 10.98 -6.68
CA SER A 190 -10.57 11.64 -5.65
C SER A 190 -10.88 11.13 -4.24
N THR A 191 -9.82 10.94 -3.47
CA THR A 191 -9.76 10.59 -2.06
C THR A 191 -9.45 11.81 -1.18
N SER A 192 -9.38 13.00 -1.78
CA SER A 192 -9.30 14.30 -1.09
C SER A 192 -10.66 14.71 -0.50
N GLY A 193 -11.15 13.89 0.42
CA GLY A 193 -12.39 14.09 1.15
C GLY A 193 -12.14 14.47 2.60
N CYS A 194 -12.86 15.46 3.11
CA CYS A 194 -12.71 15.89 4.49
C CYS A 194 -12.99 14.79 5.51
N GLN A 195 -12.10 14.66 6.49
CA GLN A 195 -12.27 13.77 7.63
C GLN A 195 -12.62 14.59 8.88
N PRO A 196 -13.83 14.40 9.45
CA PRO A 196 -14.19 14.99 10.74
C PRO A 196 -13.27 14.51 11.87
N VAL A 197 -12.98 15.41 12.80
CA VAL A 197 -12.23 15.16 14.02
C VAL A 197 -13.22 14.94 15.16
N ALA A 198 -13.19 13.76 15.76
CA ALA A 198 -14.00 13.47 16.93
C ALA A 198 -13.61 14.38 18.10
N ALA A 199 -14.57 14.72 18.96
CA ALA A 199 -14.29 15.50 20.17
C ALA A 199 -13.27 14.77 21.06
N GLY A 200 -12.20 15.47 21.44
CA GLY A 200 -11.11 14.90 22.24
C GLY A 200 -10.14 14.01 21.47
N ALA A 201 -10.21 13.98 20.12
CA ALA A 201 -9.23 13.25 19.33
C ALA A 201 -7.81 13.82 19.52
N VAL A 202 -6.85 12.91 19.57
CA VAL A 202 -5.43 13.19 19.68
C VAL A 202 -4.70 12.65 18.45
N ASP A 203 -3.56 13.24 18.14
CA ASP A 203 -2.65 12.68 17.14
C ASP A 203 -1.82 11.53 17.73
N SER A 204 -0.92 10.98 16.93
CA SER A 204 -0.08 9.85 17.31
C SER A 204 0.92 10.13 18.44
N ARG A 205 1.08 11.38 18.90
CA ARG A 205 1.87 11.75 20.07
C ARG A 205 1.03 11.93 21.33
N GLY A 206 -0.29 11.82 21.20
CA GLY A 206 -1.22 12.12 22.27
C GLY A 206 -1.51 13.62 22.40
N ASP A 207 -1.04 14.46 21.48
CA ASP A 207 -1.35 15.88 21.50
C ASP A 207 -2.78 16.11 20.97
N PRO A 208 -3.59 17.00 21.58
CA PRO A 208 -4.92 17.32 21.08
C PRO A 208 -4.87 17.86 19.66
N ILE A 209 -5.76 17.37 18.80
CA ILE A 209 -5.87 17.88 17.44
C ILE A 209 -6.60 19.22 17.46
N VAL A 210 -5.85 20.30 17.30
CA VAL A 210 -6.40 21.65 17.19
C VAL A 210 -6.38 22.07 15.73
N VAL A 211 -7.48 21.81 15.02
CA VAL A 211 -7.70 22.43 13.71
C VAL A 211 -8.31 23.81 13.95
N PRO A 212 -7.70 24.91 13.50
CA PRO A 212 -8.34 26.23 13.62
C PRO A 212 -9.57 26.27 12.71
N PRO A 213 -10.67 26.97 13.08
CA PRO A 213 -11.88 27.02 12.26
C PRO A 213 -11.65 27.46 10.82
N ALA A 214 -10.65 28.31 10.58
CA ALA A 214 -10.26 28.75 9.23
C ALA A 214 -9.62 27.65 8.36
N ALA A 215 -9.18 26.54 8.97
CA ALA A 215 -8.64 25.36 8.29
C ALA A 215 -9.63 24.19 8.25
N TYR A 216 -10.86 24.37 8.75
CA TYR A 216 -11.91 23.37 8.58
C TYR A 216 -12.27 23.27 7.11
N CYS A 217 -12.11 22.07 6.55
CA CYS A 217 -12.57 21.81 5.20
C CYS A 217 -14.09 21.47 5.16
N ILE A 218 -14.71 21.17 6.31
CA ILE A 218 -16.17 21.14 6.51
C ILE A 218 -16.59 22.36 7.33
N PRO A 219 -17.39 23.30 6.78
CA PRO A 219 -17.81 24.49 7.51
C PRO A 219 -18.46 24.17 8.87
N GLY A 220 -17.88 24.70 9.94
CA GLY A 220 -18.39 24.54 11.31
C GLY A 220 -18.12 23.19 11.98
N VAL A 221 -17.43 22.26 11.32
CA VAL A 221 -17.06 20.96 11.87
C VAL A 221 -15.54 20.85 11.90
N ALA A 222 -14.97 20.53 13.05
CA ALA A 222 -13.53 20.25 13.13
C ALA A 222 -13.20 19.10 12.19
N SER A 223 -12.36 19.36 11.18
CA SER A 223 -12.07 18.41 10.11
C SER A 223 -10.72 18.74 9.48
N PHE A 224 -10.01 17.73 9.00
CA PHE A 224 -8.78 17.90 8.22
C PHE A 224 -8.89 17.19 6.87
N ARG A 225 -7.96 17.51 5.96
CA ARG A 225 -7.82 16.83 4.67
C ARG A 225 -6.82 15.68 4.82
N PRO A 226 -7.17 14.44 4.45
CA PRO A 226 -6.21 13.35 4.37
C PRO A 226 -5.20 13.62 3.25
N THR A 227 -3.95 13.16 3.42
CA THR A 227 -2.81 13.57 2.58
C THR A 227 -2.09 12.42 1.88
N PHE A 228 -2.52 11.16 2.09
CA PHE A 228 -1.88 10.02 1.47
C PHE A 228 -2.84 8.85 1.24
N THR A 229 -3.04 8.47 -0.02
CA THR A 229 -3.88 7.34 -0.41
C THR A 229 -3.05 6.07 -0.40
N SER A 230 -3.26 5.19 0.58
CA SER A 230 -2.34 4.07 0.81
C SER A 230 -2.78 2.74 0.17
N GLY A 231 -4.08 2.48 0.08
CA GLY A 231 -4.56 1.21 -0.46
C GLY A 231 -6.05 1.21 -0.77
N ALA A 232 -6.47 0.32 -1.65
CA ALA A 232 -7.85 0.21 -2.11
C ALA A 232 -8.33 -1.25 -2.16
N ALA A 233 -9.60 -1.48 -1.83
CA ALA A 233 -10.25 -2.79 -1.93
C ALA A 233 -11.73 -2.65 -2.26
N LEU A 234 -12.27 -3.63 -3.00
CA LEU A 234 -13.69 -3.74 -3.30
C LEU A 234 -14.34 -4.82 -2.43
N ALA A 235 -15.43 -4.48 -1.74
CA ALA A 235 -16.22 -5.44 -0.97
C ALA A 235 -17.69 -5.01 -0.94
N ALA A 236 -18.63 -5.96 -1.09
CA ALA A 236 -20.08 -5.71 -1.04
C ALA A 236 -20.58 -4.54 -1.91
N GLY A 237 -20.05 -4.37 -3.13
CA GLY A 237 -20.42 -3.28 -4.04
C GLY A 237 -19.93 -1.89 -3.60
N ARG A 238 -18.83 -1.85 -2.86
CA ARG A 238 -18.22 -0.62 -2.36
C ARG A 238 -16.71 -0.63 -2.55
N LEU A 239 -16.17 0.56 -2.77
CA LEU A 239 -14.73 0.83 -2.77
C LEU A 239 -14.35 1.43 -1.42
N PHE A 240 -13.43 0.75 -0.76
CA PHE A 240 -12.80 1.19 0.48
C PHE A 240 -11.39 1.67 0.17
N VAL A 241 -11.02 2.82 0.70
CA VAL A 241 -9.70 3.42 0.45
C VAL A 241 -9.08 3.86 1.77
N SER A 242 -7.94 3.29 2.15
CA SER A 242 -7.22 3.72 3.35
C SER A 242 -6.46 5.01 3.11
N MET A 243 -6.52 5.89 4.10
CA MET A 243 -5.84 7.19 4.09
C MET A 243 -4.82 7.26 5.23
N SER A 244 -3.53 7.31 4.88
CA SER A 244 -2.48 7.62 5.83
C SER A 244 -2.41 9.13 6.04
N ASN A 245 -2.68 9.57 7.26
CA ASN A 245 -2.88 10.99 7.53
C ASN A 245 -1.64 11.56 8.23
N LEU A 246 -0.56 11.76 7.46
CA LEU A 246 0.62 12.46 7.97
C LEU A 246 0.27 13.93 8.20
N ASN A 247 0.57 14.44 9.39
CA ASN A 247 0.35 15.84 9.73
C ASN A 247 1.34 16.74 8.97
N ASP A 248 0.89 17.91 8.49
CA ASP A 248 1.74 18.89 7.79
C ASP A 248 2.96 19.34 8.62
N ASN A 249 2.90 19.26 9.96
CA ASN A 249 4.00 19.61 10.85
C ASN A 249 4.96 18.44 11.14
N SER A 250 4.72 17.28 10.52
CA SER A 250 5.55 16.10 10.67
C SER A 250 6.94 16.31 10.07
N THR A 251 7.97 15.78 10.73
CA THR A 251 9.33 15.66 10.16
C THR A 251 9.75 14.19 10.15
N PRO A 252 10.77 13.78 9.40
CA PRO A 252 11.24 12.38 9.38
C PRO A 252 11.54 11.81 10.78
N ALA A 253 12.27 12.57 11.60
CA ALA A 253 12.65 12.19 12.96
C ALA A 253 11.49 12.36 13.96
N LEU A 254 10.49 13.18 13.61
CA LEU A 254 9.32 13.47 14.41
C LEU A 254 8.10 13.24 13.52
N ALA A 255 7.85 11.98 13.17
CA ALA A 255 6.65 11.63 12.45
C ALA A 255 5.42 11.87 13.34
N GLN A 256 4.39 12.54 12.80
CA GLN A 256 3.15 12.84 13.50
C GLN A 256 1.98 12.52 12.60
N TYR A 257 1.11 11.63 13.06
CA TYR A 257 -0.05 11.17 12.28
C TYR A 257 -1.33 11.66 12.94
N LEU A 258 -2.24 12.18 12.11
CA LEU A 258 -3.63 12.38 12.47
C LEU A 258 -4.37 11.01 12.44
N PRO A 259 -5.54 10.90 13.10
CA PRO A 259 -6.31 9.66 13.15
C PRO A 259 -6.52 9.07 11.77
N GLY A 260 -6.28 7.78 11.63
CA GLY A 260 -6.44 7.09 10.35
C GLY A 260 -7.89 7.11 9.85
N GLY A 261 -8.05 7.00 8.54
CA GLY A 261 -9.35 6.98 7.89
C GLY A 261 -9.44 5.90 6.81
N VAL A 262 -10.65 5.38 6.61
CA VAL A 262 -11.03 4.63 5.42
C VAL A 262 -12.20 5.34 4.76
N LEU A 263 -11.98 5.84 3.55
CA LEU A 263 -13.05 6.42 2.73
C LEU A 263 -13.90 5.30 2.15
N VAL A 264 -15.19 5.55 2.04
CA VAL A 264 -16.17 4.59 1.51
C VAL A 264 -16.91 5.21 0.34
N TYR A 265 -16.84 4.53 -0.80
CA TYR A 265 -17.58 4.87 -2.00
C TYR A 265 -18.54 3.74 -2.36
N ASP A 266 -19.77 4.07 -2.72
CA ASP A 266 -20.63 3.15 -3.46
C ASP A 266 -20.01 2.94 -4.85
N PHE A 267 -19.91 1.67 -5.27
CA PHE A 267 -19.15 1.28 -6.46
C PHE A 267 -19.89 0.19 -7.25
N ASP A 268 -20.29 0.51 -8.47
CA ASP A 268 -20.99 -0.41 -9.37
C ASP A 268 -20.20 -0.66 -10.65
N LEU A 269 -20.13 -1.94 -11.05
CA LEU A 269 -19.52 -2.43 -12.30
C LEU A 269 -20.50 -3.22 -13.16
N SER A 270 -21.79 -3.22 -12.83
CA SER A 270 -22.82 -4.00 -13.53
C SER A 270 -22.93 -3.66 -15.02
N THR A 271 -22.53 -2.46 -15.42
CA THR A 271 -22.53 -1.97 -16.81
C THR A 271 -21.20 -2.16 -17.54
N GLY A 272 -20.17 -2.71 -16.87
CA GLY A 272 -18.80 -2.81 -17.38
C GLY A 272 -18.00 -1.51 -17.28
N VAL A 273 -18.62 -0.41 -16.85
CA VAL A 273 -17.99 0.89 -16.59
C VAL A 273 -18.09 1.20 -15.10
N PRO A 274 -17.02 1.69 -14.45
CA PRO A 274 -17.09 2.11 -13.04
C PRO A 274 -18.12 3.22 -12.83
N VAL A 275 -19.06 3.01 -11.92
CA VAL A 275 -19.94 4.06 -11.38
C VAL A 275 -19.60 4.24 -9.91
N VAL A 276 -19.12 5.43 -9.54
CA VAL A 276 -18.53 5.67 -8.21
C VAL A 276 -19.11 6.92 -7.57
N SER A 277 -19.46 6.83 -6.29
CA SER A 277 -19.99 7.95 -5.51
C SER A 277 -19.54 7.81 -4.06
N PRO A 278 -19.10 8.87 -3.35
CA PRO A 278 -18.91 8.79 -1.91
C PRO A 278 -20.20 8.32 -1.24
N ASN A 279 -20.09 7.41 -0.28
CA ASN A 279 -21.26 6.91 0.42
C ASN A 279 -21.91 8.06 1.22
N ALA A 280 -23.17 8.37 0.90
CA ALA A 280 -23.84 9.55 1.46
C ALA A 280 -24.10 9.46 2.98
N VAL A 281 -24.06 8.25 3.56
CA VAL A 281 -24.40 8.00 4.98
C VAL A 281 -23.16 7.82 5.83
N THR A 282 -22.15 7.10 5.33
CA THR A 282 -20.91 6.80 6.04
C THR A 282 -19.74 6.96 5.06
N PRO A 283 -19.39 8.20 4.71
CA PRO A 283 -18.32 8.49 3.75
C PRO A 283 -16.92 8.15 4.25
N VAL A 284 -16.72 8.20 5.57
CA VAL A 284 -15.43 7.99 6.22
C VAL A 284 -15.63 7.15 7.48
N LEU A 285 -14.76 6.17 7.66
CA LEU A 285 -14.64 5.36 8.87
C LEU A 285 -13.29 5.67 9.53
N THR A 286 -13.30 6.02 10.81
CA THR A 286 -12.07 6.23 11.58
C THR A 286 -11.54 4.89 12.10
N THR A 287 -10.26 4.63 11.90
CA THR A 287 -9.58 3.43 12.42
C THR A 287 -9.25 3.56 13.90
N THR A 288 -8.96 2.45 14.57
CA THR A 288 -8.57 2.42 15.98
C THR A 288 -7.17 2.97 16.23
N GLY A 289 -6.30 2.94 15.22
CA GLY A 289 -4.94 3.46 15.28
C GLY A 289 -4.63 4.44 14.16
N PHE A 290 -3.34 4.77 14.07
CA PHE A 290 -2.79 5.73 13.12
C PHE A 290 -2.19 5.03 11.91
N ASN A 291 -2.08 5.77 10.80
CA ASN A 291 -1.39 5.32 9.58
C ASN A 291 -1.94 3.98 9.04
N PRO A 292 -3.21 3.92 8.58
CA PRO A 292 -3.71 2.78 7.84
C PRO A 292 -2.98 2.71 6.50
N THR A 293 -2.25 1.63 6.28
CA THR A 293 -1.32 1.46 5.16
C THR A 293 -1.91 0.65 4.02
N HIS A 294 -2.96 -0.14 4.27
CA HIS A 294 -3.69 -0.85 3.22
C HIS A 294 -5.07 -1.32 3.69
N VAL A 295 -5.95 -1.65 2.73
CA VAL A 295 -7.21 -2.38 2.96
C VAL A 295 -7.26 -3.68 2.15
N THR A 296 -7.82 -4.75 2.71
CA THR A 296 -7.93 -6.06 2.06
C THR A 296 -9.36 -6.55 2.17
N ALA A 297 -10.00 -6.89 1.04
CA ALA A 297 -11.32 -7.50 1.05
C ALA A 297 -11.23 -8.95 1.55
N TYR A 298 -12.17 -9.35 2.40
CA TYR A 298 -12.26 -10.71 2.92
C TYR A 298 -13.71 -11.16 2.99
N ARG A 299 -14.00 -12.36 2.50
CA ARG A 299 -15.31 -12.98 2.64
C ARG A 299 -15.19 -14.16 3.60
N THR A 300 -15.91 -14.07 4.71
CA THR A 300 -15.96 -15.14 5.72
C THR A 300 -16.57 -16.43 5.14
N PRO A 301 -16.34 -17.60 5.78
CA PRO A 301 -16.98 -18.85 5.38
C PRO A 301 -18.52 -18.80 5.34
N SER A 302 -19.16 -18.03 6.23
CA SER A 302 -20.62 -17.81 6.22
C SER A 302 -21.09 -16.88 5.09
N GLY A 303 -20.19 -16.28 4.31
CA GLY A 303 -20.49 -15.42 3.18
C GLY A 303 -20.63 -13.93 3.51
N ARG A 304 -20.30 -13.52 4.74
CA ARG A 304 -20.24 -12.11 5.14
C ARG A 304 -18.99 -11.44 4.56
N ASP A 305 -19.18 -10.30 3.90
CA ASP A 305 -18.11 -9.48 3.34
C ASP A 305 -17.56 -8.51 4.39
N LEU A 306 -16.25 -8.57 4.61
CA LEU A 306 -15.48 -7.77 5.55
C LEU A 306 -14.36 -7.04 4.80
N VAL A 307 -13.85 -5.98 5.40
CA VAL A 307 -12.64 -5.29 4.98
C VAL A 307 -11.66 -5.26 6.14
N LEU A 308 -10.47 -5.81 5.91
CA LEU A 308 -9.37 -5.84 6.86
C LEU A 308 -8.46 -4.64 6.58
N VAL A 309 -8.33 -3.73 7.54
CA VAL A 309 -7.50 -2.53 7.43
C VAL A 309 -6.18 -2.79 8.15
N THR A 310 -5.08 -2.74 7.43
CA THR A 310 -3.74 -2.81 8.01
C THR A 310 -3.42 -1.45 8.63
N VAL A 311 -3.38 -1.38 9.96
CA VAL A 311 -3.04 -0.17 10.71
C VAL A 311 -1.62 -0.33 11.22
N SER A 312 -0.65 0.32 10.58
CA SER A 312 0.76 0.15 10.94
C SER A 312 1.13 0.77 12.30
N GLY A 313 0.29 1.66 12.81
CA GLY A 313 0.65 2.53 13.92
C GLY A 313 1.52 3.70 13.44
N ALA A 314 1.92 4.58 14.34
CA ALA A 314 2.86 5.63 13.96
C ALA A 314 4.21 5.02 13.57
N VAL A 315 4.72 5.40 12.39
CA VAL A 315 6.03 4.97 11.90
C VAL A 315 6.91 6.19 11.73
N GLY A 316 8.10 6.16 12.33
CA GLY A 316 9.12 7.19 12.17
C GLY A 316 10.32 6.66 11.43
N LEU A 317 11.30 7.52 11.22
CA LEU A 317 12.63 7.15 10.74
C LEU A 317 13.63 7.34 11.88
N GLU A 318 14.50 6.35 12.08
CA GLU A 318 15.64 6.52 12.98
C GLU A 318 16.53 7.64 12.41
N ALA A 319 16.75 8.69 13.22
CA ALA A 319 17.58 9.80 12.81
C ALA A 319 19.04 9.35 12.76
N ASP A 320 19.77 9.81 11.75
CA ASP A 320 21.21 9.58 11.65
C ASP A 320 21.93 10.24 12.83
N ASP A 321 22.85 9.51 13.47
CA ASP A 321 23.62 10.02 14.60
C ASP A 321 24.64 11.05 14.10
N PRO A 322 24.64 12.30 14.60
CA PRO A 322 25.56 13.34 14.14
C PRO A 322 27.03 12.90 14.26
N GLY A 323 27.72 12.81 13.12
CA GLY A 323 29.14 12.44 13.06
C GLY A 323 29.42 10.95 12.84
N THR A 324 28.38 10.15 12.60
CA THR A 324 28.51 8.80 12.03
C THR A 324 28.40 8.84 10.50
N PRO A 325 28.96 7.87 9.75
CA PRO A 325 28.73 7.77 8.32
C PRO A 325 27.23 7.63 8.05
N GLU A 326 26.72 8.36 7.05
CA GLU A 326 25.29 8.47 6.71
C GLU A 326 24.58 7.11 6.83
N ILE A 327 23.82 6.95 7.90
CA ILE A 327 22.98 5.78 8.11
C ILE A 327 21.80 5.90 7.13
N GLU A 328 21.63 4.90 6.28
CA GLU A 328 20.37 4.73 5.57
C GLU A 328 19.28 4.55 6.65
N SER A 329 18.44 5.56 6.86
CA SER A 329 17.52 5.60 7.99
C SER A 329 16.57 4.39 7.98
N GLY A 330 16.59 3.57 9.03
CA GLY A 330 15.64 2.47 9.23
C GLY A 330 14.26 2.97 9.69
N GLY A 331 13.20 2.27 9.28
CA GLY A 331 11.87 2.52 9.84
C GLY A 331 11.79 2.12 11.30
N ILE A 332 11.10 2.90 12.13
CA ILE A 332 10.88 2.61 13.55
C ILE A 332 9.40 2.65 13.88
N ALA A 333 8.94 1.69 14.69
CA ALA A 333 7.58 1.68 15.21
C ALA A 333 7.47 2.63 16.41
N LEU A 334 6.69 3.70 16.27
CA LEU A 334 6.45 4.70 17.31
C LEU A 334 5.14 4.45 18.08
N GLY A 335 4.23 3.65 17.53
CA GLY A 335 2.92 3.38 18.12
C GLY A 335 2.40 1.97 17.85
N PRO A 336 1.30 1.59 18.52
CA PRO A 336 0.69 0.28 18.36
C PRO A 336 0.09 0.11 16.97
N ALA A 337 0.25 -1.09 16.42
CA ALA A 337 -0.33 -1.55 15.17
C ALA A 337 -1.50 -2.52 15.42
N SER A 338 -2.41 -2.61 14.47
CA SER A 338 -3.56 -3.52 14.52
C SER A 338 -4.04 -3.91 13.13
N ILE A 339 -4.87 -4.96 13.07
CA ILE A 339 -5.76 -5.20 11.94
C ILE A 339 -7.18 -4.83 12.38
N ASP A 340 -7.70 -3.76 11.80
CA ASP A 340 -9.06 -3.32 12.02
C ASP A 340 -10.01 -4.03 11.07
N VAL A 341 -11.21 -4.38 11.53
CA VAL A 341 -12.19 -5.15 10.76
C VAL A 341 -13.44 -4.33 10.57
N ILE A 342 -13.73 -3.98 9.33
CA ILE A 342 -14.95 -3.28 8.92
C ILE A 342 -15.91 -4.31 8.34
N ASP A 343 -17.17 -4.26 8.77
CA ASP A 343 -18.25 -4.95 8.09
C ASP A 343 -18.71 -4.13 6.88
N ALA A 344 -18.58 -4.71 5.69
CA ALA A 344 -18.78 -3.98 4.43
C ALA A 344 -20.25 -3.65 4.13
N GLN A 345 -21.20 -4.30 4.82
CA GLN A 345 -22.63 -4.05 4.66
C GLN A 345 -23.13 -2.98 5.62
N THR A 346 -22.73 -3.07 6.88
CA THR A 346 -23.18 -2.15 7.94
C THR A 346 -22.34 -0.88 8.02
N LEU A 347 -21.17 -0.85 7.38
CA LEU A 347 -20.21 0.26 7.41
C LEU A 347 -19.88 0.64 8.86
N ARG A 348 -19.45 -0.38 9.61
CA ARG A 348 -19.01 -0.26 10.99
C ARG A 348 -17.71 -1.00 11.19
N LEU A 349 -16.83 -0.39 11.97
CA LEU A 349 -15.72 -1.10 12.57
C LEU A 349 -16.27 -2.07 13.61
N VAL A 350 -16.16 -3.38 13.37
CA VAL A 350 -16.77 -4.44 14.19
C VAL A 350 -15.76 -5.15 15.09
N ALA A 351 -14.47 -5.14 14.72
CA ALA A 351 -13.41 -5.72 15.55
C ALA A 351 -12.06 -5.05 15.29
N THR A 352 -11.12 -5.30 16.19
CA THR A 352 -9.70 -4.97 16.03
C THR A 352 -8.84 -6.09 16.58
N VAL A 353 -7.77 -6.44 15.87
CA VAL A 353 -6.77 -7.43 16.28
C VAL A 353 -5.46 -6.68 16.57
N PRO A 354 -5.14 -6.38 17.84
CA PRO A 354 -3.93 -5.64 18.18
C PRO A 354 -2.68 -6.50 17.95
N LEU A 355 -1.70 -5.99 17.22
CA LEU A 355 -0.45 -6.68 16.89
C LEU A 355 0.76 -6.12 17.65
N GLY A 356 0.59 -5.08 18.46
CA GLY A 356 1.66 -4.46 19.24
C GLY A 356 2.43 -3.41 18.43
N THR A 357 3.55 -2.91 18.95
CA THR A 357 4.35 -1.83 18.32
C THR A 357 5.27 -2.41 17.26
N VAL A 358 4.74 -2.63 16.05
CA VAL A 358 5.42 -3.43 15.01
C VAL A 358 5.51 -2.79 13.63
N ALA A 359 4.94 -1.61 13.39
CA ALA A 359 5.01 -0.89 12.10
C ALA A 359 4.70 -1.79 10.89
N LEU A 360 3.46 -2.28 10.78
CA LEU A 360 3.06 -3.18 9.69
C LEU A 360 3.38 -2.57 8.31
N SER A 361 3.66 -3.43 7.32
CA SER A 361 4.09 -2.98 5.99
C SER A 361 2.97 -2.30 5.19
N PHE A 362 3.38 -1.71 4.05
CA PHE A 362 2.53 -0.95 3.14
C PHE A 362 2.03 -1.82 1.97
N ASP A 363 1.60 -3.05 2.28
CA ASP A 363 0.99 -3.96 1.30
C ASP A 363 -0.25 -4.61 1.90
N ARG A 364 -1.08 -5.19 1.03
CA ARG A 364 -2.27 -5.92 1.44
C ARG A 364 -1.94 -7.14 2.30
N LEU A 365 -2.92 -7.58 3.08
CA LEU A 365 -2.82 -8.82 3.81
C LEU A 365 -2.79 -10.01 2.83
N ALA A 366 -1.82 -10.90 3.02
CA ALA A 366 -1.73 -12.16 2.31
C ALA A 366 -2.65 -13.18 2.97
N ILE A 367 -3.86 -13.33 2.44
CA ILE A 367 -4.84 -14.31 2.89
C ILE A 367 -4.55 -15.65 2.21
N ASP A 368 -4.48 -16.73 3.00
CA ASP A 368 -4.27 -18.06 2.45
C ASP A 368 -5.51 -18.54 1.64
N PRO A 369 -5.37 -19.48 0.69
CA PRO A 369 -6.48 -19.94 -0.16
C PRO A 369 -7.68 -20.52 0.59
N THR A 370 -7.50 -20.99 1.84
CA THR A 370 -8.62 -21.49 2.67
C THR A 370 -9.35 -20.37 3.42
N GLY A 371 -8.78 -19.16 3.46
CA GLY A 371 -9.34 -18.01 4.18
C GLY A 371 -9.23 -18.11 5.70
N ARG A 372 -8.27 -18.89 6.21
CA ARG A 372 -8.05 -19.17 7.63
C ARG A 372 -7.02 -18.24 8.27
N VAL A 373 -5.98 -17.86 7.55
CA VAL A 373 -4.85 -17.05 8.02
C VAL A 373 -4.62 -15.88 7.08
N ALA A 374 -4.36 -14.71 7.66
CA ALA A 374 -3.84 -13.54 6.95
C ALA A 374 -2.46 -13.16 7.49
N LEU A 375 -1.50 -12.90 6.62
CA LEU A 375 -0.13 -12.51 6.96
C LEU A 375 0.24 -11.15 6.39
N THR A 376 1.19 -10.47 7.03
CA THR A 376 1.75 -9.19 6.58
C THR A 376 3.19 -9.03 7.07
N GLY A 377 3.93 -8.11 6.44
CA GLY A 377 5.30 -7.79 6.82
C GLY A 377 5.37 -6.64 7.83
N THR A 378 6.53 -5.98 7.89
CA THR A 378 6.80 -4.81 8.72
C THR A 378 7.81 -3.89 8.06
N ALA A 379 7.56 -2.59 8.16
CA ALA A 379 8.46 -1.52 7.72
C ALA A 379 9.63 -1.24 8.70
N ALA A 380 9.69 -1.94 9.84
CA ALA A 380 10.66 -1.68 10.91
C ALA A 380 11.39 -2.95 11.39
N GLY A 381 11.45 -4.01 10.58
CA GLY A 381 12.19 -5.21 10.96
C GLY A 381 12.09 -6.40 9.99
N ARG A 382 12.69 -7.52 10.41
CA ARG A 382 12.72 -8.81 9.68
C ARG A 382 11.74 -9.79 10.29
N ALA A 383 10.46 -9.48 10.23
CA ALA A 383 9.43 -10.32 10.82
C ALA A 383 8.17 -10.38 9.97
N ILE A 384 7.46 -11.51 10.09
CA ILE A 384 6.10 -11.67 9.59
C ILE A 384 5.15 -11.60 10.78
N TYR A 385 4.06 -10.86 10.58
CA TYR A 385 2.93 -10.75 11.48
C TYR A 385 1.69 -11.36 10.83
N GLY A 386 0.69 -11.69 11.64
CA GLY A 386 -0.51 -12.31 11.08
C GLY A 386 -1.61 -12.56 12.07
N ILE A 387 -2.79 -12.89 11.52
CA ILE A 387 -4.00 -13.17 12.28
C ILE A 387 -4.67 -14.46 11.81
N ASP A 388 -5.33 -15.14 12.74
CA ASP A 388 -6.32 -16.17 12.48
C ASP A 388 -7.67 -15.50 12.17
N LEU A 389 -8.23 -15.82 11.01
CA LEU A 389 -9.46 -15.21 10.49
C LEU A 389 -10.74 -15.91 10.94
N ALA A 390 -10.71 -17.15 11.47
CA ALA A 390 -11.96 -17.82 11.80
C ALA A 390 -12.79 -17.15 12.91
N PRO A 391 -12.21 -16.48 13.92
CA PRO A 391 -13.00 -15.72 14.89
C PRO A 391 -13.90 -14.66 14.24
N LEU A 392 -13.56 -14.18 13.04
CA LEU A 392 -14.32 -13.13 12.35
C LEU A 392 -15.70 -13.59 11.87
N ASP A 393 -15.88 -14.89 11.60
CA ASP A 393 -17.15 -15.47 11.15
C ASP A 393 -18.24 -15.38 12.23
N ALA A 394 -17.83 -15.43 13.50
CA ALA A 394 -18.72 -15.38 14.66
C ALA A 394 -18.97 -13.97 15.22
N LEU A 395 -18.40 -12.93 14.62
CA LEU A 395 -18.55 -11.57 15.12
C LEU A 395 -20.02 -11.09 14.99
N PRO A 396 -20.55 -10.32 15.95
CA PRO A 396 -21.83 -9.65 15.77
C PRO A 396 -21.78 -8.68 14.57
N ALA A 397 -22.91 -8.51 13.88
CA ALA A 397 -23.03 -7.56 12.78
C ALA A 397 -22.92 -6.10 13.25
N LEU A 398 -23.49 -5.80 14.42
CA LEU A 398 -23.59 -4.46 14.99
C LEU A 398 -23.19 -4.48 16.48
N PRO A 399 -21.90 -4.63 16.79
CA PRO A 399 -21.46 -4.50 18.17
C PRO A 399 -21.57 -3.05 18.65
N ALA A 400 -21.76 -2.85 19.95
CA ALA A 400 -21.82 -1.51 20.55
C ALA A 400 -20.46 -0.77 20.49
N ALA A 401 -19.37 -1.52 20.51
CA ALA A 401 -18.00 -1.07 20.31
C ALA A 401 -17.22 -2.18 19.58
N PRO A 402 -16.16 -1.87 18.82
CA PRO A 402 -15.35 -2.89 18.16
C PRO A 402 -14.87 -3.98 19.15
N VAL A 403 -15.07 -5.25 18.80
CA VAL A 403 -14.59 -6.38 19.59
C VAL A 403 -13.07 -6.45 19.51
N VAL A 404 -12.37 -6.48 20.65
CA VAL A 404 -10.92 -6.68 20.70
C VAL A 404 -10.61 -8.17 20.68
N LEU A 405 -9.88 -8.64 19.66
CA LEU A 405 -9.57 -10.05 19.43
C LEU A 405 -8.16 -10.42 19.87
N ASP A 406 -7.88 -10.24 21.16
CA ASP A 406 -6.57 -10.47 21.78
C ASP A 406 -6.61 -11.54 22.88
N GLY A 407 -7.72 -12.29 22.99
CA GLY A 407 -7.94 -13.30 24.02
C GLY A 407 -8.31 -12.74 25.39
N THR A 408 -8.33 -11.41 25.58
CA THR A 408 -8.81 -10.80 26.82
C THR A 408 -10.33 -10.67 26.76
N GLY A 409 -11.03 -11.52 27.52
CA GLY A 409 -12.50 -11.48 27.58
C GLY A 409 -13.21 -12.00 26.32
N GLY A 410 -12.52 -12.71 25.42
CA GLY A 410 -13.09 -13.22 24.17
C GLY A 410 -12.15 -14.11 23.37
N ALA A 411 -12.39 -14.21 22.07
CA ALA A 411 -11.52 -14.93 21.15
C ALA A 411 -10.17 -14.20 20.97
N ASP A 412 -9.10 -14.96 20.75
CA ASP A 412 -7.80 -14.44 20.31
C ASP A 412 -7.68 -14.71 18.81
N ALA A 413 -7.31 -13.68 18.04
CA ALA A 413 -7.05 -13.81 16.61
C ALA A 413 -5.58 -13.57 16.27
N ARG A 414 -4.70 -13.26 17.23
CA ARG A 414 -3.31 -12.90 16.93
C ARG A 414 -2.51 -14.16 16.59
N LEU A 415 -2.03 -14.34 15.37
CA LEU A 415 -1.15 -15.47 15.06
C LEU A 415 0.30 -15.13 15.40
N PHE A 416 0.83 -14.13 14.69
CA PHE A 416 2.16 -13.56 14.93
C PHE A 416 2.00 -12.08 15.24
N TYR A 417 2.50 -11.65 16.39
CA TYR A 417 2.34 -10.29 16.94
C TYR A 417 3.61 -9.87 17.66
N GLY A 418 3.74 -8.62 18.13
CA GLY A 418 4.98 -8.09 18.69
C GLY A 418 5.57 -8.89 19.86
N GLY A 419 4.74 -9.60 20.63
CA GLY A 419 5.20 -10.50 21.68
C GLY A 419 5.56 -11.92 21.21
N PHE A 420 5.17 -12.29 19.99
CA PHE A 420 5.42 -13.59 19.36
C PHE A 420 5.54 -13.43 17.82
N PRO A 421 6.58 -12.73 17.32
CA PRO A 421 6.76 -12.53 15.88
C PRO A 421 7.32 -13.78 15.21
N PHE A 422 7.04 -13.99 13.92
CA PHE A 422 7.81 -14.94 13.11
C PHE A 422 9.03 -14.23 12.53
N VAL A 423 10.17 -14.35 13.19
CA VAL A 423 11.42 -13.67 12.82
C VAL A 423 12.10 -14.38 11.64
N LEU A 424 12.45 -13.61 10.61
CA LEU A 424 13.26 -14.08 9.50
C LEU A 424 14.74 -13.89 9.84
N PRO A 425 15.60 -14.91 9.65
CA PRO A 425 17.01 -14.74 9.93
C PRO A 425 17.67 -13.81 8.91
N PRO A 426 18.64 -12.98 9.34
CA PRO A 426 19.33 -12.05 8.47
C PRO A 426 20.26 -12.78 7.50
N ARG A 427 20.54 -12.15 6.38
CA ARG A 427 21.60 -12.57 5.47
C ARG A 427 22.98 -12.32 6.09
N ALA A 428 23.94 -13.23 5.87
CA ALA A 428 25.28 -13.13 6.46
C ALA A 428 26.07 -11.90 5.98
N ASP A 429 25.84 -11.49 4.74
CA ASP A 429 26.39 -10.30 4.07
C ASP A 429 25.30 -9.22 3.88
N GLY A 430 24.24 -9.24 4.70
CA GLY A 430 23.23 -8.18 4.74
C GLY A 430 23.76 -6.93 5.46
N PRO A 431 23.05 -5.79 5.36
CA PRO A 431 23.41 -4.60 6.12
C PRO A 431 23.34 -4.87 7.63
N PRO A 432 24.21 -4.21 8.43
CA PRO A 432 24.06 -4.25 9.88
C PRO A 432 22.71 -3.65 10.28
N PRO A 433 22.12 -4.06 11.42
CA PRO A 433 20.80 -3.58 11.84
C PRO A 433 20.68 -2.06 11.96
N GLY A 434 21.77 -1.37 12.31
CA GLY A 434 21.81 0.09 12.38
C GLY A 434 21.80 0.79 11.03
N VAL A 435 22.03 0.09 9.91
CA VAL A 435 21.90 0.63 8.54
C VAL A 435 20.58 0.20 7.92
N CYS A 436 20.15 -1.05 8.15
CA CYS A 436 18.83 -1.49 7.71
C CYS A 436 18.41 -2.64 8.62
N GLY A 437 17.57 -2.33 9.62
CA GLY A 437 17.09 -3.30 10.62
C GLY A 437 16.31 -4.46 10.00
N GLY A 438 15.87 -4.30 8.76
CA GLY A 438 14.95 -5.19 8.06
C GLY A 438 13.74 -4.43 7.58
N TYR A 439 13.20 -4.84 6.45
CA TYR A 439 11.89 -4.38 6.02
C TYR A 439 11.26 -5.50 5.19
N VAL A 440 10.38 -6.26 5.83
CA VAL A 440 9.53 -7.23 5.12
C VAL A 440 8.41 -6.46 4.40
N VAL A 441 8.56 -6.26 3.09
CA VAL A 441 7.63 -5.42 2.31
C VAL A 441 6.31 -6.13 2.10
N SER A 442 6.38 -7.37 1.64
CA SER A 442 5.22 -8.08 1.11
C SER A 442 5.28 -9.55 1.47
N VAL A 443 4.10 -10.14 1.60
CA VAL A 443 3.91 -11.57 1.86
C VAL A 443 2.94 -12.12 0.80
N ALA A 444 3.13 -13.35 0.36
CA ALA A 444 2.21 -14.02 -0.56
C ALA A 444 2.13 -15.53 -0.29
N TRP A 445 0.99 -16.13 -0.61
CA TRP A 445 0.77 -17.58 -0.51
C TRP A 445 0.82 -18.22 -1.89
N ASN A 446 1.32 -19.46 -1.95
CA ASN A 446 1.08 -20.30 -3.13
C ASN A 446 -0.40 -20.70 -3.24
N ALA A 447 -0.80 -21.14 -4.44
CA ALA A 447 -2.19 -21.50 -4.72
C ALA A 447 -2.69 -22.69 -3.87
N ALA A 448 -1.79 -23.54 -3.39
CA ALA A 448 -2.13 -24.68 -2.53
C ALA A 448 -2.27 -24.32 -1.03
N GLY A 449 -1.86 -23.12 -0.61
CA GLY A 449 -1.86 -22.72 0.80
C GLY A 449 -0.83 -23.46 1.66
N THR A 450 0.18 -24.05 1.05
CA THR A 450 1.23 -24.84 1.72
C THR A 450 2.56 -24.12 1.82
N ARG A 451 2.73 -23.00 1.10
CA ARG A 451 3.94 -22.19 1.12
C ARG A 451 3.63 -20.71 1.19
N VAL A 452 4.42 -20.01 2.00
CA VAL A 452 4.43 -18.55 2.13
C VAL A 452 5.76 -18.02 1.60
N TYR A 453 5.71 -16.88 0.92
CA TYR A 453 6.85 -16.12 0.47
C TYR A 453 6.84 -14.74 1.12
N ALA A 454 8.00 -14.27 1.59
CA ALA A 454 8.13 -12.93 2.15
C ALA A 454 9.41 -12.26 1.63
N THR A 455 9.29 -11.00 1.19
CA THR A 455 10.41 -10.23 0.63
C THR A 455 11.03 -9.33 1.70
N ASP A 456 12.35 -9.33 1.81
CA ASP A 456 13.09 -8.39 2.64
C ASP A 456 13.80 -7.36 1.75
N PHE A 457 13.38 -6.10 1.87
CA PHE A 457 13.96 -4.98 1.14
C PHE A 457 15.43 -4.78 1.46
N CYS A 458 15.79 -4.87 2.75
CA CYS A 458 17.14 -4.60 3.24
C CYS A 458 18.12 -5.67 2.78
N ASP A 459 17.73 -6.93 2.88
CA ASP A 459 18.62 -8.07 2.57
C ASP A 459 18.60 -8.48 1.11
N GLY A 460 17.60 -8.03 0.34
CA GLY A 460 17.40 -8.49 -1.04
C GLY A 460 17.00 -9.96 -1.11
N THR A 461 16.34 -10.48 -0.07
CA THR A 461 16.04 -11.91 0.08
C THR A 461 14.56 -12.21 -0.05
N LEU A 462 14.27 -13.43 -0.52
CA LEU A 462 12.96 -14.04 -0.51
C LEU A 462 12.95 -15.21 0.48
N ALA A 463 12.30 -15.04 1.63
CA ALA A 463 12.09 -16.11 2.57
C ALA A 463 10.96 -17.02 2.09
N GLN A 464 11.18 -18.33 2.17
CA GLN A 464 10.17 -19.37 1.91
C GLN A 464 9.82 -20.07 3.21
N LEU A 465 8.54 -20.14 3.54
CA LEU A 465 8.04 -20.86 4.72
C LEU A 465 7.10 -21.98 4.26
N ASP A 466 7.30 -23.18 4.77
CA ASP A 466 6.28 -24.23 4.68
C ASP A 466 5.19 -23.95 5.73
N ALA A 467 3.93 -24.11 5.33
CA ALA A 467 2.75 -23.90 6.15
C ALA A 467 1.84 -25.12 6.10
N ASP A 468 1.33 -25.54 7.26
CA ASP A 468 0.39 -26.65 7.38
C ASP A 468 -0.91 -26.19 8.03
N LEU A 469 -1.92 -25.97 7.18
CA LEU A 469 -3.28 -25.59 7.57
C LEU A 469 -4.27 -26.77 7.53
N SER A 470 -3.77 -28.00 7.36
CA SER A 470 -4.61 -29.19 7.26
C SER A 470 -5.32 -29.49 8.59
N GLY A 471 -6.55 -29.99 8.51
CA GLY A 471 -7.30 -30.45 9.69
C GLY A 471 -7.89 -29.35 10.57
N ALA A 472 -8.00 -28.11 10.08
CA ALA A 472 -8.55 -26.96 10.82
C ALA A 472 -7.85 -26.74 12.18
N PRO A 473 -6.53 -26.48 12.18
CA PRO A 473 -5.75 -26.38 13.40
C PRO A 473 -6.23 -25.22 14.28
N SER A 474 -6.22 -25.45 15.60
CA SER A 474 -6.45 -24.40 16.59
C SER A 474 -5.37 -23.32 16.51
N LEU A 475 -5.65 -22.12 17.06
CA LEU A 475 -4.65 -21.04 17.12
C LEU A 475 -3.38 -21.47 17.88
N ALA A 476 -3.52 -22.26 18.94
CA ALA A 476 -2.38 -22.79 19.69
C ALA A 476 -1.51 -23.69 18.81
N GLU A 477 -2.11 -24.57 18.01
CA GLU A 477 -1.37 -25.42 17.06
C GLU A 477 -0.70 -24.59 15.96
N LEU A 478 -1.38 -23.59 15.41
CA LEU A 478 -0.80 -22.68 14.41
C LEU A 478 0.48 -22.02 14.95
N ARG A 479 0.44 -21.52 16.20
CA ARG A 479 1.61 -20.93 16.89
C ARG A 479 2.70 -21.95 17.23
N ALA A 480 2.37 -23.23 17.41
CA ALA A 480 3.28 -24.27 17.88
C ALA A 480 4.18 -24.90 16.79
N GLY A 481 4.25 -24.32 15.58
CA GLY A 481 5.19 -24.76 14.54
C GLY A 481 4.55 -25.36 13.29
N ARG A 482 3.33 -24.92 12.94
CA ARG A 482 2.70 -25.14 11.63
C ARG A 482 3.32 -24.27 10.53
N PHE A 483 4.12 -23.27 10.91
CA PHE A 483 4.94 -22.45 10.00
C PHE A 483 6.41 -22.76 10.25
N ARG A 484 7.16 -23.05 9.19
CA ARG A 484 8.58 -23.39 9.28
C ARG A 484 9.35 -22.73 8.17
N LEU A 485 10.43 -22.05 8.51
CA LEU A 485 11.35 -21.53 7.51
C LEU A 485 11.93 -22.71 6.73
N ARG A 486 11.72 -22.71 5.42
CA ARG A 486 12.22 -23.73 4.49
C ARG A 486 13.54 -23.29 3.88
N ALA A 487 13.59 -22.07 3.35
CA ALA A 487 14.72 -21.52 2.64
C ALA A 487 14.72 -19.99 2.69
N ILE A 488 15.88 -19.40 2.40
CA ILE A 488 16.03 -17.98 2.11
C ILE A 488 16.85 -17.89 0.83
N ASP A 489 16.24 -17.36 -0.21
CA ASP A 489 16.92 -17.13 -1.47
C ASP A 489 17.46 -15.71 -1.52
N THR A 490 18.74 -15.57 -1.83
CA THR A 490 19.29 -14.28 -2.24
C THR A 490 18.83 -14.00 -3.66
N VAL A 491 17.88 -13.07 -3.82
CA VAL A 491 17.33 -12.72 -5.13
C VAL A 491 18.16 -11.59 -5.75
N VAL A 492 18.45 -10.58 -4.93
CA VAL A 492 19.18 -9.37 -5.32
C VAL A 492 20.22 -9.02 -4.26
N ALA A 493 21.05 -8.03 -4.55
CA ALA A 493 22.06 -7.54 -3.63
C ALA A 493 21.40 -6.89 -2.39
N PRO A 494 22.11 -6.85 -1.24
CA PRO A 494 21.61 -6.17 -0.06
C PRO A 494 21.61 -4.65 -0.28
N VAL A 495 20.87 -3.95 0.56
CA VAL A 495 21.01 -2.50 0.69
C VAL A 495 22.30 -2.19 1.46
N GLY A 496 23.13 -1.30 0.91
CA GLY A 496 24.39 -0.88 1.51
C GLY A 496 25.45 -0.42 0.51
N ALA A 497 26.50 0.22 1.04
CA ALA A 497 27.55 0.86 0.24
C ALA A 497 28.30 -0.09 -0.71
N SER A 498 28.41 -1.38 -0.39
CA SER A 498 29.08 -2.38 -1.23
C SER A 498 28.30 -2.78 -2.48
N SER A 499 27.00 -2.47 -2.53
CA SER A 499 26.08 -2.92 -3.59
C SER A 499 25.48 -1.75 -4.38
N VAL A 500 26.17 -0.61 -4.36
CA VAL A 500 25.84 0.55 -5.19
C VAL A 500 25.96 0.15 -6.67
N GLY A 501 24.90 0.39 -7.44
CA GLY A 501 24.82 0.01 -8.86
C GLY A 501 24.31 -1.41 -9.11
N GLU A 502 24.17 -2.24 -8.07
CA GLU A 502 23.56 -3.57 -8.17
C GLU A 502 22.05 -3.49 -7.91
N ALA A 503 21.30 -4.38 -8.57
CA ALA A 503 19.90 -4.62 -8.26
C ALA A 503 19.76 -4.94 -6.76
N ARG A 504 18.88 -4.22 -6.05
CA ARG A 504 18.62 -4.34 -4.60
C ARG A 504 17.24 -3.77 -4.26
N ALA A 505 16.86 -3.76 -2.98
CA ALA A 505 15.55 -3.28 -2.52
C ALA A 505 14.39 -4.13 -3.08
N LEU A 506 14.28 -5.37 -2.63
CA LEU A 506 13.20 -6.27 -3.03
C LEU A 506 11.85 -5.75 -2.52
N GLY A 507 10.86 -5.64 -3.40
CA GLY A 507 9.56 -5.03 -3.14
C GLY A 507 8.42 -6.04 -3.03
N ALA A 508 7.30 -5.77 -3.68
CA ALA A 508 6.11 -6.59 -3.64
C ALA A 508 6.34 -8.00 -4.20
N VAL A 509 5.72 -9.01 -3.57
CA VAL A 509 5.70 -10.40 -4.07
C VAL A 509 4.29 -10.84 -4.41
N ARG A 510 4.13 -11.55 -5.53
CA ARG A 510 2.88 -12.21 -5.93
C ARG A 510 3.18 -13.61 -6.45
N VAL A 511 2.26 -14.54 -6.19
CA VAL A 511 2.38 -15.93 -6.66
C VAL A 511 1.29 -16.21 -7.67
N ARG A 512 1.69 -16.77 -8.81
CA ARG A 512 0.80 -17.15 -9.90
C ARG A 512 -0.28 -18.11 -9.39
N PRO A 513 -1.57 -17.90 -9.70
CA PRO A 513 -2.58 -18.89 -9.41
C PRO A 513 -2.38 -20.14 -10.29
N GLY A 514 -2.74 -21.30 -9.75
CA GLY A 514 -2.65 -22.60 -10.43
C GLY A 514 -1.52 -23.48 -9.93
N VAL A 515 -1.43 -24.68 -10.51
CA VAL A 515 -0.43 -25.70 -10.20
C VAL A 515 0.69 -25.65 -11.25
N PRO A 516 1.94 -25.36 -10.85
CA PRO A 516 3.09 -25.40 -11.76
C PRO A 516 3.21 -26.74 -12.50
N GLY A 517 3.53 -26.70 -13.79
CA GLY A 517 3.61 -27.87 -14.66
C GLY A 517 2.27 -28.39 -15.20
N ILE A 518 1.14 -27.95 -14.62
CA ILE A 518 -0.22 -28.26 -15.09
C ILE A 518 -0.84 -27.03 -15.75
N ASP A 519 -0.98 -25.94 -14.98
CA ASP A 519 -1.65 -24.72 -15.44
C ASP A 519 -0.69 -23.77 -16.17
N PHE A 520 0.61 -23.86 -15.86
CA PHE A 520 1.65 -23.07 -16.50
C PHE A 520 3.03 -23.74 -16.41
N ALA A 521 3.91 -23.45 -17.37
CA ALA A 521 5.29 -23.95 -17.41
C ALA A 521 6.36 -22.89 -17.11
N GLY A 522 5.93 -21.64 -16.88
CA GLY A 522 6.78 -20.48 -16.60
C GLY A 522 7.02 -20.28 -15.09
N PRO A 523 7.54 -19.10 -14.70
CA PRO A 523 7.65 -18.70 -13.30
C PRO A 523 6.33 -18.78 -12.54
N ASP A 524 6.43 -19.12 -11.26
CA ASP A 524 5.35 -19.17 -10.28
C ASP A 524 5.41 -17.99 -9.31
N VAL A 525 6.59 -17.42 -9.02
CA VAL A 525 6.73 -16.31 -8.07
C VAL A 525 7.28 -15.07 -8.76
N PHE A 526 6.63 -13.93 -8.53
CA PHE A 526 7.00 -12.64 -9.12
C PHE A 526 7.32 -11.63 -8.03
N VAL A 527 8.45 -10.95 -8.18
CA VAL A 527 8.92 -9.94 -7.23
C VAL A 527 9.33 -8.66 -7.95
N THR A 528 9.06 -7.52 -7.34
CA THR A 528 9.59 -6.25 -7.82
C THR A 528 10.93 -5.93 -7.16
N VAL A 529 11.78 -5.14 -7.85
CA VAL A 529 13.08 -4.68 -7.34
C VAL A 529 13.15 -3.16 -7.51
N GLY A 530 13.62 -2.44 -6.50
CA GLY A 530 13.54 -0.98 -6.41
C GLY A 530 14.61 -0.21 -7.17
N VAL A 531 15.88 -0.63 -7.07
CA VAL A 531 17.04 0.18 -7.49
C VAL A 531 18.18 -0.69 -8.03
N PRO A 532 19.11 -0.14 -8.85
CA PRO A 532 19.16 1.22 -9.39
C PRO A 532 18.15 1.48 -10.50
N GLU A 533 17.51 0.43 -11.00
CA GLU A 533 16.34 0.49 -11.87
C GLU A 533 15.26 -0.41 -11.29
N GLY A 534 14.02 -0.07 -11.57
CA GLY A 534 12.88 -0.91 -11.27
C GLY A 534 12.99 -2.20 -12.09
N LEU A 535 12.80 -3.36 -11.47
CA LEU A 535 12.70 -4.63 -12.19
C LEU A 535 11.43 -5.39 -11.80
N LEU A 536 10.93 -6.21 -12.72
CA LEU A 536 10.03 -7.31 -12.42
C LEU A 536 10.74 -8.64 -12.68
N CYS A 537 10.96 -9.43 -11.64
CA CYS A 537 11.64 -10.72 -11.74
C CYS A 537 10.66 -11.88 -11.64
N GLY A 538 10.81 -12.87 -12.52
CA GLY A 538 10.07 -14.13 -12.49
C GLY A 538 10.93 -15.29 -11.99
N LEU A 539 10.58 -15.86 -10.84
CA LEU A 539 11.28 -16.95 -10.19
C LEU A 539 10.51 -18.27 -10.38
N ARG A 540 11.25 -19.35 -10.67
CA ARG A 540 10.76 -20.72 -10.71
C ARG A 540 11.14 -21.40 -9.40
N ILE A 541 10.22 -21.48 -8.46
CA ILE A 541 10.46 -22.05 -7.13
C ILE A 541 9.79 -23.42 -6.99
N GLU A 542 8.49 -23.50 -7.27
CA GLU A 542 7.75 -24.76 -7.21
C GLU A 542 7.77 -25.53 -8.53
N SER A 543 8.03 -24.84 -9.65
CA SER A 543 8.03 -25.43 -10.98
C SER A 543 9.36 -26.13 -11.36
N GLN A 544 10.24 -26.40 -10.39
CA GLN A 544 11.57 -26.99 -10.63
C GLN A 544 11.56 -28.52 -10.72
#